data_AF-A0A8T4RKL1-F1
#
_entry.id   AF-A0A8T4RKL1-F1
#
_cell.length_a   1.000
_cell.length_b   1.000
_cell.length_c   1.000
_cell.angle_alpha   90.00
_cell.angle_beta   90.00
_cell.angle_gamma   90.00
#
_symmetry.space_group_name_H-M   'P 1'
#
loop_
_entity.id
_entity.type
_entity.pdbx_description
1 polymer ?
#
loop_
_entity_poly.entity_id
_entity_poly.type
_entity_poly.pdbx_seq_one_letter_code
_entity_poly.pdbx_strand_id
1 'polypeptide(L)'
;MKTYDRLTEELRRTYGDRKIPGRLSILVDLCAQPLIYAVPREIEHINFVKELLGTDETQEVRERGTLLVPSHIDIQPNGQNFHYLVCGFLTGVSGLEIAFGVRHPREALKRAHEQTKTFTRIGELSVTTTFSEDKINYKYALD
;
A
#
# COMPACT_ATOMS: atom_id res chain seq x y z
N MET A 1 7.72 9.17 11.11
CA MET A 1 6.46 8.76 10.42
C MET A 1 5.64 7.86 11.32
N LYS A 2 4.31 7.87 11.18
CA LYS A 2 3.40 7.02 11.97
C LYS A 2 3.17 5.68 11.27
N THR A 3 3.21 4.59 12.03
CA THR A 3 2.84 3.24 11.57
C THR A 3 1.42 2.89 12.00
N TYR A 4 0.81 1.94 11.31
CA TYR A 4 -0.55 1.49 11.56
C TYR A 4 -0.60 -0.03 11.62
N ASP A 5 -1.41 -0.55 12.52
CA ASP A 5 -1.64 -1.98 12.74
C ASP A 5 -2.94 -2.47 12.10
N ARG A 6 -3.93 -1.59 11.91
CA ARG A 6 -5.22 -1.91 11.28
C ARG A 6 -5.81 -0.77 10.46
N LEU A 7 -6.67 -1.10 9.50
CA LEU A 7 -7.41 -0.12 8.70
C LEU A 7 -8.59 0.47 9.50
N THR A 8 -8.53 1.76 9.82
CA THR A 8 -9.61 2.48 10.52
C THR A 8 -10.34 3.47 9.60
N GLU A 9 -11.54 3.88 10.01
CA GLU A 9 -12.30 4.90 9.30
C GLU A 9 -11.59 6.27 9.32
N GLU A 10 -10.85 6.59 10.39
CA GLU A 10 -9.98 7.77 10.46
C GLU A 10 -8.87 7.74 9.40
N LEU A 11 -8.23 6.58 9.24
CA LEU A 11 -7.16 6.41 8.27
C LEU A 11 -7.70 6.57 6.84
N ARG A 12 -8.86 5.97 6.54
CA ARG A 12 -9.56 6.20 5.26
C ARG A 12 -9.86 7.69 5.03
N ARG A 13 -10.44 8.39 6.01
CA ARG A 13 -10.79 9.82 5.89
C ARG A 13 -9.56 10.71 5.68
N THR A 14 -8.45 10.36 6.30
CA THR A 14 -7.21 11.15 6.27
C THR A 14 -6.38 10.89 5.02
N TYR A 15 -6.26 9.62 4.60
CA TYR A 15 -5.30 9.19 3.57
C TYR A 15 -5.95 8.59 2.29
N GLY A 16 -7.26 8.27 2.31
CA GLY A 16 -7.98 7.74 1.16
C GLY A 16 -8.13 8.74 0.02
N ASP A 17 -8.81 8.40 -1.07
CA ASP A 17 -8.99 9.25 -2.26
C ASP A 17 -7.67 9.69 -2.92
N ARG A 18 -6.61 8.88 -2.79
CA ARG A 18 -5.30 9.17 -3.39
C ARG A 18 -5.30 8.75 -4.87
N LYS A 19 -5.14 9.74 -5.77
CA LYS A 19 -5.15 9.63 -7.24
C LYS A 19 -6.49 9.20 -7.85
N ILE A 20 -7.22 8.32 -7.18
CA ILE A 20 -8.51 7.80 -7.61
C ILE A 20 -9.44 7.85 -6.39
N PRO A 21 -10.70 8.32 -6.53
CA PRO A 21 -11.68 8.27 -5.46
C PRO A 21 -11.81 6.87 -4.87
N GLY A 22 -11.82 6.78 -3.54
CA GLY A 22 -11.91 5.53 -2.80
C GLY A 22 -10.59 4.78 -2.62
N ARG A 23 -9.49 5.21 -3.25
CA ARG A 23 -8.20 4.51 -3.14
C ARG A 23 -7.37 5.02 -1.97
N LEU A 24 -6.97 4.10 -1.09
CA LEU A 24 -5.94 4.31 -0.09
C LEU A 24 -4.64 3.67 -0.57
N SER A 25 -3.55 4.44 -0.62
CA SER A 25 -2.22 3.86 -0.85
C SER A 25 -1.47 3.68 0.47
N ILE A 26 -0.83 2.53 0.61
CA ILE A 26 0.03 2.20 1.74
C ILE A 26 1.40 1.73 1.25
N LEU A 27 2.39 1.82 2.12
CA LEU A 27 3.68 1.20 1.97
C LEU A 27 3.80 0.11 3.04
N VAL A 28 4.11 -1.11 2.61
CA VAL A 28 4.35 -2.25 3.50
C VAL A 28 5.86 -2.47 3.59
N ASP A 29 6.41 -2.23 4.76
CA ASP A 29 7.80 -2.52 5.07
C ASP A 29 7.91 -3.95 5.60
N LEU A 30 8.66 -4.79 4.88
CA LEU A 30 8.80 -6.22 5.14
C LEU A 30 10.04 -6.60 5.95
N CYS A 31 10.52 -5.69 6.79
CA CYS A 31 11.44 -6.00 7.88
C CYS A 31 10.94 -7.17 8.77
N ALA A 32 11.75 -7.57 9.75
CA ALA A 32 11.45 -8.72 10.63
C ALA A 32 10.04 -8.69 11.24
N GLN A 33 9.55 -7.49 11.56
CA GLN A 33 8.15 -7.23 11.89
C GLN A 33 7.58 -6.31 10.81
N PRO A 34 6.55 -6.73 10.06
CA PRO A 34 5.99 -5.90 9.03
C PRO A 34 5.39 -4.60 9.59
N LEU A 35 5.73 -3.47 8.99
CA LEU A 35 5.16 -2.17 9.34
C LEU A 35 4.36 -1.63 8.16
N ILE A 36 3.24 -0.97 8.45
CA ILE A 36 2.39 -0.36 7.43
C ILE A 36 2.35 1.14 7.64
N TYR A 37 2.61 1.87 6.55
CA TYR A 37 2.55 3.32 6.50
C TYR A 37 1.47 3.75 5.52
N ALA A 38 0.56 4.63 5.96
CA ALA A 38 -0.39 5.27 5.06
C ALA A 38 0.31 6.41 4.31
N VAL A 39 0.22 6.40 2.98
CA VAL A 39 0.90 7.39 2.13
C VAL A 39 -0.02 8.60 1.95
N PRO A 40 0.40 9.82 2.34
CA PRO A 40 -0.41 11.03 2.17
C PRO A 40 -0.84 11.28 0.72
N ARG A 41 -2.02 11.88 0.55
CA ARG A 41 -2.62 12.17 -0.77
C ARG A 41 -1.69 12.96 -1.69
N GLU A 42 -1.06 13.98 -1.13
CA GLU A 42 -0.19 14.94 -1.83
C GLU A 42 1.25 14.42 -2.03
N ILE A 43 1.57 13.24 -1.50
CA ILE A 43 2.93 12.69 -1.54
C ILE A 43 2.98 11.49 -2.50
N GLU A 44 3.95 11.52 -3.42
CA GLU A 44 4.28 10.36 -4.24
C GLU A 44 5.03 9.30 -3.45
N HIS A 45 4.79 8.01 -3.74
CA HIS A 45 5.42 6.90 -3.02
C HIS A 45 6.94 7.05 -2.92
N ILE A 46 7.60 7.55 -3.97
CA ILE A 46 9.05 7.79 -3.95
C ILE A 46 9.47 8.83 -2.90
N ASN A 47 8.77 9.96 -2.84
CA ASN A 47 9.09 11.04 -1.91
C ASN A 47 8.87 10.55 -0.47
N PHE A 48 7.81 9.75 -0.27
CA PHE A 48 7.55 9.11 1.01
C PHE A 48 8.65 8.10 1.39
N VAL A 49 9.09 7.26 0.44
CA VAL A 49 10.20 6.32 0.67
C VAL A 49 11.51 7.05 0.98
N LYS A 50 11.83 8.14 0.28
CA LYS A 50 13.00 8.97 0.54
C LYS A 50 13.00 9.53 1.96
N GLU A 51 11.88 10.11 2.37
CA GLU A 51 11.71 10.65 3.72
C GLU A 51 11.80 9.53 4.78
N LEU A 52 11.22 8.35 4.50
CA LEU A 52 11.30 7.18 5.39
C LEU A 52 12.74 6.66 5.54
N LEU A 53 13.51 6.65 4.45
CA LEU A 53 14.89 6.16 4.44
C LEU A 53 15.91 7.21 4.89
N GLY A 54 15.52 8.49 4.95
CA GLY A 54 16.38 9.61 5.31
C GLY A 54 17.42 9.95 4.24
N THR A 55 17.10 9.71 2.97
CA THR A 55 18.03 9.92 1.86
C THR A 55 17.31 10.37 0.59
N ASP A 56 17.97 11.23 -0.18
CA ASP A 56 17.53 11.65 -1.50
C ASP A 56 18.25 10.91 -2.64
N GLU A 57 19.25 10.11 -2.32
CA GLU A 57 20.08 9.40 -3.29
C GLU A 57 19.31 8.26 -3.94
N THR A 58 19.06 8.39 -5.25
CA THR A 58 18.26 7.42 -6.02
C THR A 58 18.79 5.99 -5.93
N GLN A 59 20.11 5.81 -5.92
CA GLN A 59 20.73 4.48 -5.82
C GLN A 59 20.47 3.85 -4.46
N GLU A 60 20.64 4.62 -3.39
CA GLU A 60 20.37 4.16 -2.03
C GLU A 60 18.89 3.81 -1.83
N VAL A 61 17.98 4.63 -2.38
CA VAL A 61 16.53 4.35 -2.38
C VAL A 61 16.23 3.05 -3.14
N ARG A 62 16.91 2.79 -4.26
CA ARG A 62 16.72 1.56 -5.02
C ARG A 62 17.12 0.32 -4.24
N GLU A 63 18.25 0.38 -3.55
CA GLU A 63 18.77 -0.75 -2.78
C GLU A 63 17.92 -1.00 -1.53
N ARG A 64 17.72 0.05 -0.72
CA ARG A 64 17.00 -0.05 0.57
C ARG A 64 15.48 -0.15 0.40
N GLY A 65 14.94 0.36 -0.70
CA GLY A 65 13.50 0.31 -1.01
C GLY A 65 12.98 -1.05 -1.46
N THR A 66 13.87 -2.03 -1.67
CA THR A 66 13.53 -3.40 -2.13
C THR A 66 12.46 -4.08 -1.27
N LEU A 67 12.44 -3.83 0.04
CA LEU A 67 11.47 -4.40 0.99
C LEU A 67 10.34 -3.43 1.38
N LEU A 68 10.31 -2.24 0.78
CA LEU A 68 9.27 -1.23 0.95
C LEU A 68 8.27 -1.35 -0.20
N VAL A 69 7.29 -2.23 -0.06
CA VAL A 69 6.39 -2.62 -1.13
C VAL A 69 5.13 -1.76 -1.12
N PRO A 70 4.78 -1.07 -2.22
CA PRO A 70 3.54 -0.32 -2.32
C PRO A 70 2.34 -1.24 -2.51
N SER A 71 1.26 -0.95 -1.80
CA SER A 71 -0.05 -1.58 -1.96
C SER A 71 -1.15 -0.52 -2.01
N HIS A 72 -2.19 -0.79 -2.79
CA HIS A 72 -3.42 0.02 -2.83
C HIS A 72 -4.59 -0.80 -2.30
N ILE A 73 -5.45 -0.14 -1.55
CA ILE A 73 -6.70 -0.66 -1.02
C ILE A 73 -7.82 0.19 -1.61
N ASP A 74 -8.73 -0.43 -2.36
CA ASP A 74 -9.89 0.24 -2.91
C ASP A 74 -11.07 0.12 -1.95
N ILE A 75 -11.68 1.27 -1.65
CA ILE A 75 -12.71 1.43 -0.64
C ILE A 75 -13.88 2.20 -1.25
N GLN A 76 -15.08 1.61 -1.22
CA GLN A 76 -16.28 2.19 -1.85
C GLN A 76 -17.42 2.35 -0.85
N PRO A 77 -18.31 3.33 -1.04
CA PRO A 77 -19.54 3.43 -0.26
C PRO A 77 -20.41 2.18 -0.46
N ASN A 78 -20.90 1.62 0.64
CA ASN A 78 -21.94 0.61 0.63
C ASN A 78 -23.29 1.32 0.52
N GLY A 79 -23.92 1.21 -0.66
CA GLY A 79 -25.13 1.96 -1.04
C GLY A 79 -26.35 1.77 -0.13
N GLN A 80 -26.30 0.86 0.85
CA GLN A 80 -27.42 0.61 1.76
C GLN A 80 -27.29 1.32 3.11
N ASN A 81 -26.10 1.71 3.59
CA ASN A 81 -25.93 2.15 4.98
C ASN A 81 -24.86 3.23 5.24
N PHE A 82 -24.40 4.00 4.24
CA PHE A 82 -23.30 4.98 4.38
C PHE A 82 -21.98 4.41 4.96
N HIS A 83 -21.88 3.10 5.14
CA HIS A 83 -20.66 2.43 5.54
C HIS A 83 -19.74 2.26 4.34
N TYR A 84 -18.43 2.18 4.57
CA TYR A 84 -17.45 1.92 3.52
C TYR A 84 -17.09 0.43 3.50
N LEU A 85 -16.86 -0.09 2.29
CA LEU A 85 -16.46 -1.47 2.03
C LEU A 85 -15.09 -1.47 1.35
N VAL A 86 -14.17 -2.29 1.87
CA VAL A 86 -12.96 -2.65 1.15
C VAL A 86 -13.35 -3.60 0.03
N CYS A 87 -13.08 -3.20 -1.23
CA CYS A 87 -13.50 -3.92 -2.41
C CYS A 87 -12.36 -4.29 -3.37
N GLY A 88 -11.12 -3.85 -3.11
CA GLY A 88 -9.99 -4.31 -3.91
C GLY A 88 -8.61 -4.13 -3.29
N PHE A 89 -7.66 -4.89 -3.81
CA PHE A 89 -6.25 -4.90 -3.43
C PHE A 89 -5.37 -4.95 -4.67
N LEU A 90 -4.38 -4.05 -4.74
CA LEU A 90 -3.37 -4.05 -5.79
C LEU A 90 -1.97 -3.81 -5.20
N THR A 91 -1.09 -4.79 -5.30
CA THR A 91 0.29 -4.73 -4.77
C THR A 91 1.33 -4.70 -5.89
N GLY A 92 2.43 -3.97 -5.69
CA GLY A 92 3.58 -3.94 -6.61
C GLY A 92 3.41 -3.03 -7.83
N VAL A 93 2.63 -1.95 -7.69
CA VAL A 93 2.47 -0.94 -8.74
C VAL A 93 2.55 0.48 -8.16
N SER A 94 3.67 1.16 -8.39
CA SER A 94 3.80 2.58 -8.10
C SER A 94 4.85 3.26 -8.99
N GLY A 95 5.03 4.57 -8.77
CA GLY A 95 6.13 5.32 -9.37
C GLY A 95 7.51 4.81 -8.92
N LEU A 96 7.59 4.11 -7.78
CA LEU A 96 8.82 3.54 -7.23
C LEU A 96 9.45 2.52 -8.20
N GLU A 97 8.64 1.63 -8.75
CA GLU A 97 9.08 0.63 -9.73
C GLU A 97 9.26 1.25 -11.12
N ILE A 98 8.32 2.09 -11.56
CA ILE A 98 8.31 2.60 -12.93
C ILE A 98 9.43 3.63 -13.16
N ALA A 99 9.53 4.65 -12.31
CA ALA A 99 10.42 5.79 -12.52
C ALA A 99 11.78 5.61 -11.84
N PHE A 100 11.82 4.96 -10.67
CA PHE A 100 13.05 4.86 -9.86
C PHE A 100 13.74 3.50 -9.94
N GLY A 101 13.09 2.53 -10.59
CA GLY A 101 13.68 1.22 -10.87
C GLY A 101 13.88 0.38 -9.61
N VAL A 102 13.12 0.64 -8.54
CA VAL A 102 13.07 -0.27 -7.39
C VAL A 102 12.41 -1.57 -7.86
N ARG A 103 12.99 -2.70 -7.45
CA ARG A 103 12.52 -4.03 -7.86
C ARG A 103 12.31 -4.84 -6.60
N HIS A 104 11.13 -5.43 -6.48
CA HIS A 104 10.74 -6.20 -5.30
C HIS A 104 10.85 -7.71 -5.63
N PRO A 105 11.43 -8.53 -4.73
CA PRO A 105 11.35 -9.99 -4.88
C PRO A 105 9.90 -10.46 -4.96
N ARG A 106 9.63 -11.49 -5.76
CA ARG A 106 8.27 -12.07 -5.85
C ARG A 106 7.69 -12.43 -4.49
N GLU A 107 8.52 -12.97 -3.61
CA GLU A 107 8.11 -13.34 -2.26
C GLU A 107 7.77 -12.12 -1.39
N ALA A 108 8.51 -11.02 -1.55
CA ALA A 108 8.18 -9.77 -0.88
C ALA A 108 6.80 -9.25 -1.34
N LEU A 109 6.52 -9.27 -2.65
CA LEU A 109 5.22 -8.87 -3.17
C LEU A 109 4.06 -9.70 -2.60
N LYS A 110 4.21 -11.02 -2.52
CA LYS A 110 3.21 -11.91 -1.90
C LYS A 110 3.01 -11.59 -0.42
N ARG A 111 4.09 -11.47 0.34
CA ARG A 111 4.03 -11.13 1.77
C ARG A 111 3.36 -9.78 1.99
N ALA A 112 3.71 -8.75 1.22
CA ALA A 112 3.08 -7.44 1.33
C ALA A 112 1.59 -7.47 1.04
N HIS A 113 1.17 -8.25 0.03
CA HIS A 113 -0.23 -8.42 -0.32
C HIS A 113 -1.02 -9.09 0.80
N GLU A 114 -0.51 -10.18 1.38
CA GLU A 114 -1.15 -10.84 2.52
C GLU A 114 -1.17 -9.97 3.78
N GLN A 115 -0.11 -9.20 4.04
CA GLN A 115 -0.09 -8.23 5.14
C GLN A 115 -1.15 -7.13 4.91
N THR A 116 -1.31 -6.66 3.68
CA THR A 116 -2.35 -5.68 3.31
C THR A 116 -3.75 -6.25 3.59
N LYS A 117 -4.01 -7.50 3.21
CA LYS A 117 -5.29 -8.19 3.47
C LYS A 117 -5.52 -8.43 4.95
N THR A 118 -4.48 -8.74 5.71
CA THR A 118 -4.56 -8.92 7.16
C THR A 118 -4.91 -7.59 7.83
N PHE A 119 -4.20 -6.53 7.48
CA PHE A 119 -4.41 -5.16 7.95
C PHE A 119 -5.85 -4.67 7.76
N THR A 120 -6.48 -5.01 6.64
CA THR A 120 -7.89 -4.67 6.40
C THR A 120 -8.85 -5.57 7.16
N ARG A 121 -8.56 -6.88 7.27
CA ARG A 121 -9.41 -7.85 7.98
C ARG A 121 -9.50 -7.60 9.49
N ILE A 122 -8.43 -7.12 10.10
CA ILE A 122 -8.42 -6.73 11.53
C ILE A 122 -8.84 -5.27 11.76
N GLY A 123 -9.20 -4.57 10.67
CA GLY A 123 -9.67 -3.20 10.68
C GLY A 123 -11.15 -3.03 11.05
N GLU A 124 -11.61 -1.80 10.94
CA GLU A 124 -12.98 -1.38 11.24
C GLU A 124 -13.90 -1.47 10.02
N LEU A 125 -13.33 -1.45 8.82
CA LEU A 125 -14.08 -1.44 7.58
C LEU A 125 -14.47 -2.87 7.19
N SER A 126 -15.70 -3.03 6.73
CA SER A 126 -16.17 -4.31 6.21
C SER A 126 -15.42 -4.65 4.91
N VAL A 127 -15.11 -5.92 4.72
CA VAL A 127 -14.43 -6.42 3.52
C VAL A 127 -15.43 -7.21 2.69
N THR A 128 -15.53 -6.90 1.39
CA THR A 128 -16.41 -7.63 0.47
C THR A 128 -16.00 -9.11 0.36
N THR A 129 -16.94 -9.98 0.05
CA THR A 129 -16.66 -11.37 -0.35
C THR A 129 -16.26 -11.49 -1.81
N THR A 130 -16.59 -10.49 -2.64
CA THR A 130 -16.28 -10.44 -4.07
C THR A 130 -15.52 -9.16 -4.38
N PHE A 131 -14.21 -9.29 -4.63
CA PHE A 131 -13.34 -8.16 -4.93
C PHE A 131 -13.45 -7.73 -6.40
N SER A 132 -13.42 -6.42 -6.65
CA SER A 132 -13.25 -5.87 -8.00
C SER A 132 -11.84 -6.11 -8.52
N GLU A 133 -10.86 -6.15 -7.62
CA GLU A 133 -9.46 -6.47 -7.91
C GLU A 133 -8.82 -7.14 -6.68
N ASP A 134 -8.14 -8.27 -6.86
CA ASP A 134 -7.31 -8.91 -5.82
C ASP A 134 -6.04 -9.41 -6.51
N LYS A 135 -5.06 -8.50 -6.69
CA LYS A 135 -3.96 -8.70 -7.64
C LYS A 135 -2.60 -8.29 -7.08
N ILE A 136 -1.60 -9.11 -7.42
CA ILE A 136 -0.19 -8.77 -7.32
C ILE A 136 0.34 -8.52 -8.73
N ASN A 137 1.02 -7.39 -8.94
CA ASN A 137 1.69 -7.11 -10.21
C ASN A 137 3.15 -7.52 -10.15
N TYR A 138 3.52 -8.52 -10.95
CA TYR A 138 4.89 -9.03 -11.03
C TYR A 138 5.71 -8.43 -12.17
N LYS A 139 5.20 -7.43 -12.90
CA LYS A 139 5.84 -6.88 -14.11
C LYS A 139 7.30 -6.45 -13.89
N TYR A 140 7.63 -5.97 -12.69
CA TYR A 140 8.96 -5.49 -12.31
C TYR A 140 9.58 -6.30 -11.17
N ALA A 141 9.08 -7.52 -10.92
CA ALA A 141 9.57 -8.33 -9.82
C ALA A 141 10.97 -8.89 -10.12
N LEU A 142 11.77 -9.07 -9.07
CA LEU A 142 12.96 -9.93 -9.10
C LEU A 142 12.51 -11.37 -8.86
N ASP A 143 13.11 -12.31 -9.58
CA ASP A 143 12.85 -13.75 -9.41
C ASP A 143 13.19 -14.25 -8.00
#